data_AF-A0A6M3IQ36-F1
#
_entry.id   AF-A0A6M3IQ36-F1
#
_cell.length_a   1.000
_cell.length_b   1.000
_cell.length_c   1.000
_cell.angle_alpha   90.00
_cell.angle_beta   90.00
_cell.angle_gamma   90.00
#
_symmetry.space_group_name_H-M   'P 1'
#
loop_
_entity.id
_entity.type
_entity.pdbx_description
1 polymer ?
#
loop_
_entity_poly.entity_id
_entity_poly.type
_entity_poly.pdbx_seq_one_letter_code
_entity_poly.pdbx_strand_id
1 'polypeptide(L)'
;MQSTELALPLALPDEAQFRRDITAINKFQQVVHACMIKDQDYGVIPGTTKPTLLKPGAEKIVKLLGLADTYEILDKSEQWDAPFFRYLIKCKLIHVGMNVVISEGMGECNSMESKYRWRWVGERDLPDGIDKTNLITQERKSKQTGGRWLVYRLDNEDIYSQVNTILKMAKKRALVDAALSAGRLSDVFTQDIEDIPGMAQQDFTAEKPSDRARAEPESNNNEHYCKEHKVNYFKSGKMRGYAHKIEGTDEWCNEPEPAKAEKPAPAKPQEEKITVINE
;
A
#
# COMPACT_ATOMS: atom_id res chain seq x y z
N MET A 1 -0.71 -48.17 34.53
CA MET A 1 -1.61 -48.22 33.36
C MET A 1 -1.01 -47.34 32.29
N GLN A 2 -0.31 -47.93 31.31
CA GLN A 2 0.20 -47.20 30.15
C GLN A 2 -0.94 -47.12 29.13
N SER A 3 -1.37 -45.91 28.83
CA SER A 3 -2.34 -45.60 27.78
C SER A 3 -1.66 -45.82 26.43
N THR A 4 -2.01 -46.90 25.74
CA THR A 4 -1.63 -47.16 24.36
C THR A 4 -2.43 -46.25 23.45
N GLU A 5 -1.81 -45.21 22.90
CA GLU A 5 -2.34 -44.50 21.74
C GLU A 5 -2.37 -45.47 20.55
N LEU A 6 -3.57 -45.85 20.11
CA LEU A 6 -3.76 -46.57 18.87
C LEU A 6 -3.46 -45.61 17.71
N ALA A 7 -2.29 -45.75 17.09
CA ALA A 7 -2.02 -45.09 15.82
C ALA A 7 -3.01 -45.62 14.77
N LEU A 8 -3.92 -44.75 14.32
CA LEU A 8 -4.85 -45.08 13.24
C LEU A 8 -4.03 -45.37 11.97
N PRO A 9 -4.16 -46.54 11.32
CA PRO A 9 -3.40 -46.84 10.12
C PRO A 9 -3.75 -45.85 9.00
N LEU A 10 -2.75 -45.45 8.22
CA LEU A 10 -2.91 -44.61 7.04
C LEU A 10 -3.79 -45.34 6.01
N ALA A 11 -5.09 -45.08 6.04
CA ALA A 11 -6.03 -45.59 5.06
C ALA A 11 -5.93 -44.74 3.78
N LEU A 12 -5.41 -45.35 2.71
CA LEU A 12 -5.45 -44.73 1.39
C LEU A 12 -6.91 -44.70 0.89
N PRO A 13 -7.36 -43.59 0.28
CA PRO A 13 -8.70 -43.50 -0.28
C PRO A 13 -8.88 -44.50 -1.42
N ASP A 14 -10.11 -44.97 -1.63
CA ASP A 14 -10.45 -45.77 -2.81
C ASP A 14 -10.32 -44.97 -4.11
N GLU A 15 -10.17 -45.66 -5.24
CA GLU A 15 -9.94 -45.03 -6.55
C GLU A 15 -11.05 -44.04 -6.95
N ALA A 16 -12.31 -44.33 -6.59
CA ALA A 16 -13.43 -43.47 -6.91
C ALA A 16 -13.43 -42.19 -6.07
N GLN A 17 -13.12 -42.30 -4.77
CA GLN A 17 -12.94 -41.16 -3.87
C GLN A 17 -11.78 -40.29 -4.31
N PHE A 18 -10.62 -40.90 -4.61
CA PHE A 18 -9.46 -40.19 -5.12
C PHE A 18 -9.76 -39.39 -6.39
N ARG A 19 -10.46 -40.00 -7.37
CA ARG A 19 -10.86 -39.30 -8.60
C ARG A 19 -11.80 -38.12 -8.35
N ARG A 20 -12.74 -38.26 -7.39
CA ARG A 20 -13.65 -37.18 -6.99
C ARG A 20 -12.87 -36.01 -6.39
N ASP A 21 -11.95 -36.30 -5.48
CA ASP A 21 -11.15 -35.29 -4.79
C ASP A 21 -10.25 -34.52 -5.75
N ILE A 22 -9.55 -35.21 -6.65
CA ILE A 22 -8.74 -34.56 -7.69
C ILE A 22 -9.60 -33.68 -8.60
N THR A 23 -10.80 -34.13 -8.98
CA THR A 23 -11.71 -33.33 -9.80
C THR A 23 -12.18 -32.08 -9.05
N ALA A 24 -12.45 -32.19 -7.75
CA ALA A 24 -12.82 -31.05 -6.91
C ALA A 24 -11.67 -30.03 -6.78
N ILE A 25 -10.45 -30.51 -6.57
CA ILE A 25 -9.23 -29.67 -6.53
C ILE A 25 -9.07 -28.91 -7.84
N ASN A 26 -9.13 -29.60 -8.98
CA ASN A 26 -8.96 -28.97 -10.30
C ASN A 26 -10.03 -27.91 -10.58
N LYS A 27 -11.29 -28.19 -10.22
CA LYS A 27 -12.38 -27.20 -10.35
C LYS A 27 -12.15 -25.99 -9.44
N PHE A 28 -11.74 -26.22 -8.20
CA PHE A 28 -11.42 -25.13 -7.28
C PHE A 28 -10.30 -24.25 -7.82
N GLN A 29 -9.20 -24.85 -8.29
CA GLN A 29 -8.08 -24.13 -8.91
C GLN A 29 -8.53 -23.27 -10.11
N GLN A 30 -9.40 -23.80 -10.98
CA GLN A 30 -9.95 -23.06 -12.12
C GLN A 30 -10.80 -21.86 -11.69
N VAL A 31 -11.67 -22.04 -10.70
CA VAL A 31 -12.52 -20.97 -10.17
C VAL A 31 -11.66 -19.88 -9.52
N VAL A 32 -10.69 -20.27 -8.69
CA VAL A 32 -9.77 -19.33 -8.05
C VAL A 32 -9.02 -18.51 -9.09
N HIS A 33 -8.45 -19.15 -10.11
CA HIS A 33 -7.74 -18.45 -11.18
C HIS A 33 -8.66 -17.51 -11.97
N ALA A 34 -9.91 -17.90 -12.24
CA ALA A 34 -10.87 -17.06 -12.96
C ALA A 34 -11.36 -15.84 -12.15
N CYS A 35 -11.38 -15.94 -10.82
CA CYS A 35 -11.82 -14.87 -9.92
C CYS A 35 -10.69 -13.95 -9.44
N MET A 36 -9.46 -14.18 -9.91
CA MET A 36 -8.29 -13.39 -9.56
C MET A 36 -7.96 -12.34 -10.62
N ILE A 37 -7.50 -11.19 -10.15
CA ILE A 37 -7.13 -10.04 -10.95
C ILE A 37 -5.62 -10.01 -11.11
N LYS A 38 -5.13 -10.06 -12.35
CA LYS A 38 -3.72 -9.91 -12.67
C LYS A 38 -3.18 -8.56 -12.17
N ASP A 39 -1.97 -8.57 -11.64
CA ASP A 39 -1.23 -7.44 -11.06
C ASP A 39 -1.84 -6.87 -9.76
N GLN A 40 -2.91 -7.50 -9.23
CA GLN A 40 -3.50 -7.20 -7.92
C GLN A 40 -3.46 -8.42 -7.02
N ASP A 41 -4.06 -9.53 -7.45
CA ASP A 41 -4.13 -10.77 -6.69
C ASP A 41 -2.93 -11.69 -6.97
N TYR A 42 -2.38 -11.64 -8.19
CA TYR A 42 -1.18 -12.35 -8.60
C TYR A 42 -0.37 -11.54 -9.62
N GLY A 43 0.94 -11.74 -9.67
CA GLY A 43 1.84 -11.13 -10.64
C GLY A 43 2.59 -12.15 -11.49
N VAL A 44 3.04 -11.77 -12.68
CA VAL A 44 3.91 -12.63 -13.52
C VAL A 44 5.30 -12.02 -13.60
N ILE A 45 6.24 -12.68 -12.96
CA ILE A 45 7.63 -12.28 -12.88
C ILE A 45 8.33 -12.61 -14.21
N PRO A 46 9.01 -11.64 -14.85
CA PRO A 46 9.84 -11.92 -16.01
C PRO A 46 10.81 -13.08 -15.78
N GLY A 47 10.69 -14.14 -16.58
CA GLY A 47 11.56 -15.32 -16.48
C GLY A 47 11.02 -16.46 -15.62
N THR A 48 9.83 -16.34 -15.01
CA THR A 48 9.18 -17.46 -14.32
C THR A 48 8.12 -18.12 -15.19
N THR A 49 7.92 -19.42 -14.99
CA THR A 49 6.89 -20.21 -15.67
C THR A 49 5.51 -20.06 -15.06
N LYS A 50 5.46 -19.79 -13.75
CA LYS A 50 4.23 -19.64 -12.96
C LYS A 50 4.07 -18.22 -12.42
N PRO A 51 2.83 -17.72 -12.29
CA PRO A 51 2.53 -16.48 -11.59
C PRO A 51 2.81 -16.59 -10.09
N THR A 52 3.15 -15.49 -9.45
CA THR A 52 3.34 -15.38 -8.00
C THR A 52 2.07 -14.88 -7.34
N LEU A 53 1.61 -15.56 -6.30
CA LEU A 53 0.45 -15.12 -5.51
C LEU A 53 0.82 -13.90 -4.68
N LEU A 54 0.04 -12.83 -4.81
CA LEU A 54 0.21 -11.61 -4.02
C LEU A 54 -0.73 -11.63 -2.81
N LYS A 55 -0.44 -10.74 -1.85
CA LYS A 55 -1.22 -10.63 -0.61
C LYS A 55 -2.74 -10.52 -0.82
N PRO A 56 -3.25 -9.64 -1.73
CA PRO A 56 -4.70 -9.54 -1.94
C PRO A 56 -5.32 -10.87 -2.42
N GLY A 57 -4.58 -11.62 -3.24
CA GLY A 57 -5.00 -12.95 -3.70
C GLY A 57 -5.05 -13.96 -2.55
N ALA A 58 -4.03 -13.98 -1.69
CA ALA A 58 -4.00 -14.84 -0.51
C ALA A 58 -5.16 -14.55 0.45
N GLU A 59 -5.42 -13.27 0.76
CA GLU A 59 -6.56 -12.86 1.61
C GLU A 59 -7.90 -13.27 0.99
N LYS A 60 -8.06 -13.12 -0.32
CA LYS A 60 -9.26 -13.57 -1.04
C LYS A 60 -9.46 -15.08 -0.93
N ILE A 61 -8.43 -15.89 -1.12
CA ILE A 61 -8.48 -17.35 -0.96
C ILE A 61 -8.87 -17.73 0.47
N VAL A 62 -8.18 -17.17 1.46
CA VAL A 62 -8.43 -17.44 2.88
C VAL A 62 -9.88 -17.14 3.23
N LYS A 63 -10.41 -16.01 2.75
CA LYS A 63 -11.81 -15.64 2.96
C LYS A 63 -12.79 -16.58 2.25
N LEU A 64 -12.51 -16.97 1.01
CA LEU A 64 -13.34 -17.91 0.23
C LEU A 64 -13.42 -19.29 0.87
N LEU A 65 -12.32 -19.74 1.50
CA LEU A 65 -12.26 -21.02 2.22
C LEU A 65 -12.87 -20.96 3.63
N GLY A 66 -13.41 -19.81 4.06
CA GLY A 66 -13.98 -19.65 5.40
C GLY A 66 -12.94 -19.78 6.52
N LEU A 67 -11.69 -19.38 6.22
CA LEU A 67 -10.57 -19.46 7.14
C LEU A 67 -10.29 -18.09 7.78
N ALA A 68 -9.84 -18.12 9.02
CA ALA A 68 -9.30 -16.97 9.74
C ALA A 68 -7.79 -17.16 9.93
N ASP A 69 -7.02 -16.11 9.72
CA ASP A 69 -5.57 -16.08 9.87
C ASP A 69 -5.16 -15.61 11.28
N THR A 70 -4.27 -16.36 11.91
CA THR A 70 -3.66 -16.02 13.20
C THR A 70 -2.15 -16.14 13.10
N TYR A 71 -1.41 -15.32 13.85
CA TYR A 71 0.04 -15.19 13.67
C TYR A 71 0.78 -15.40 14.98
N GLU A 72 1.89 -16.11 14.89
CA GLU A 72 2.81 -16.40 15.98
C GLU A 72 4.22 -16.00 15.54
N ILE A 73 4.91 -15.17 16.33
CA ILE A 73 6.32 -14.86 16.09
C ILE A 73 7.12 -16.00 16.72
N LEU A 74 7.71 -16.85 15.88
CA LEU A 74 8.48 -18.01 16.34
C LEU A 74 9.89 -17.65 16.76
N ASP A 75 10.51 -16.73 16.01
CA ASP A 75 11.84 -16.22 16.30
C ASP A 75 11.92 -14.74 15.95
N LYS A 76 12.70 -14.00 16.76
CA LYS A 76 12.88 -12.57 16.66
C LYS A 76 14.30 -12.22 17.09
N SER A 77 15.06 -11.63 16.18
CA SER A 77 16.41 -11.11 16.46
C SER A 77 16.44 -9.63 16.09
N GLU A 78 16.58 -8.76 17.09
CA GLU A 78 16.73 -7.32 16.93
C GLU A 78 18.02 -6.88 17.62
N GLN A 79 19.01 -6.51 16.82
CA GLN A 79 20.20 -5.83 17.30
C GLN A 79 19.95 -4.34 17.13
N TRP A 80 20.15 -3.56 18.19
CA TRP A 80 19.99 -2.10 18.15
C TRP A 80 21.35 -1.39 18.14
N ASP A 81 22.40 -2.13 18.49
CA ASP A 81 23.82 -1.79 18.37
C ASP A 81 24.37 -2.07 16.96
N ALA A 82 23.73 -2.96 16.21
CA ALA A 82 24.02 -3.24 14.80
C ALA A 82 22.71 -3.22 13.99
N PRO A 83 22.71 -2.85 12.69
CA PRO A 83 21.49 -2.74 11.89
C PRO A 83 20.94 -4.11 11.43
N PHE A 84 20.76 -5.06 12.36
CA PHE A 84 20.28 -6.40 12.09
C PHE A 84 18.92 -6.67 12.75
N PHE A 85 17.91 -6.89 11.90
CA PHE A 85 16.54 -7.21 12.31
C PHE A 85 16.04 -8.41 11.52
N ARG A 86 15.57 -9.45 12.20
CA ARG A 86 15.02 -10.68 11.59
C ARG A 86 13.76 -11.10 12.32
N TYR A 87 12.74 -11.47 11.56
CA TYR A 87 11.49 -12.04 12.07
C TYR A 87 11.17 -13.34 11.34
N LEU A 88 10.89 -14.39 12.11
CA LEU A 88 10.29 -15.63 11.63
C LEU A 88 8.87 -15.72 12.18
N ILE A 89 7.89 -15.70 11.28
CA ILE A 89 6.47 -15.69 11.60
C ILE A 89 5.82 -16.95 11.08
N LYS A 90 4.98 -17.55 11.92
CA LYS A 90 4.06 -18.62 11.56
C LYS A 90 2.65 -18.06 11.44
N CYS A 91 2.01 -18.28 10.30
CA CYS A 91 0.59 -18.05 10.09
C CYS A 91 -0.17 -19.37 10.25
N LYS A 92 -1.25 -19.39 11.03
CA LYS A 92 -2.18 -20.52 11.15
C LYS A 92 -3.52 -20.10 10.58
N LEU A 93 -4.04 -20.89 9.65
CA LEU A 93 -5.36 -20.73 9.07
C LEU A 93 -6.34 -21.66 9.77
N ILE A 94 -7.33 -21.08 10.43
CA ILE A 94 -8.30 -21.77 11.28
C ILE A 94 -9.66 -21.70 10.60
N HIS A 95 -10.36 -22.83 10.46
CA HIS A 95 -11.72 -22.81 9.92
C HIS A 95 -12.70 -22.19 10.93
N VAL A 96 -13.38 -21.11 10.54
CA VAL A 96 -14.18 -20.27 11.46
C VAL A 96 -15.29 -21.07 12.16
N GLY A 97 -15.91 -22.03 11.48
CA GLY A 97 -17.00 -22.83 12.07
C GLY A 97 -16.55 -24.05 12.88
N MET A 98 -15.35 -24.58 12.62
CA MET A 98 -14.87 -25.82 13.24
C MET A 98 -13.80 -25.57 14.29
N ASN A 99 -13.18 -24.39 14.27
CA ASN A 99 -12.04 -24.01 15.12
C ASN A 99 -10.86 -25.00 15.05
N VAL A 100 -10.69 -25.64 13.89
CA VAL A 100 -9.58 -26.55 13.58
C VAL A 100 -8.57 -25.82 12.70
N VAL A 101 -7.28 -26.04 12.95
CA VAL A 101 -6.20 -25.56 12.09
C VAL A 101 -6.21 -26.36 10.80
N ILE A 102 -6.42 -25.68 9.67
CA ILE A 102 -6.48 -26.28 8.34
C ILE A 102 -5.11 -26.27 7.66
N SER A 103 -4.36 -25.19 7.87
CA SER A 103 -3.06 -24.99 7.24
C SER A 103 -2.20 -24.08 8.09
N GLU A 104 -0.90 -24.25 7.96
CA GLU A 104 0.10 -23.39 8.56
C GLU A 104 1.08 -22.96 7.48
N GLY A 105 1.62 -21.76 7.61
CA GLY A 105 2.63 -21.23 6.69
C GLY A 105 3.68 -20.42 7.43
N MET A 106 4.87 -20.39 6.87
CA MET A 106 6.06 -19.79 7.47
C MET A 106 6.52 -18.62 6.60
N GLY A 107 6.92 -17.53 7.25
CA GLY A 107 7.45 -16.36 6.59
C GLY A 107 8.61 -15.80 7.36
N GLU A 108 9.75 -15.69 6.69
CA GLU A 108 10.95 -15.05 7.23
C GLU A 108 11.23 -13.75 6.46
N CYS A 109 11.66 -12.72 7.18
CA CYS A 109 12.23 -11.54 6.58
C CYS A 109 13.35 -10.97 7.47
N ASN A 110 14.43 -10.49 6.87
CA ASN A 110 15.52 -9.83 7.59
C ASN A 110 16.13 -8.62 6.87
N SER A 111 16.79 -7.73 7.63
CA SER A 111 17.37 -6.48 7.12
C SER A 111 18.57 -6.66 6.19
N MET A 112 19.14 -7.87 6.10
CA MET A 112 20.25 -8.18 5.20
C MET A 112 19.78 -8.60 3.81
N GLU A 113 18.48 -8.78 3.58
CA GLU A 113 17.94 -8.97 2.23
C GLU A 113 18.24 -7.75 1.35
N SER A 114 18.55 -8.00 0.08
CA SER A 114 19.02 -6.97 -0.86
C SER A 114 18.11 -5.74 -0.94
N LYS A 115 16.80 -5.93 -0.78
CA LYS A 115 15.78 -4.87 -0.81
C LYS A 115 15.90 -3.86 0.34
N TYR A 116 16.31 -4.30 1.52
CA TYR A 116 16.46 -3.45 2.70
C TYR A 116 17.90 -3.01 2.87
N ARG A 117 18.84 -3.93 2.62
CA ARG A 117 20.27 -3.71 2.79
C ARG A 117 20.83 -2.64 1.87
N TRP A 118 20.38 -2.60 0.61
CA TRP A 118 20.97 -1.74 -0.41
C TRP A 118 20.06 -0.57 -0.77
N ARG A 119 20.65 0.62 -0.87
CA ARG A 119 20.00 1.80 -1.47
C ARG A 119 20.75 2.22 -2.74
N TRP A 120 20.00 2.70 -3.72
CA TRP A 120 20.55 3.26 -4.95
C TRP A 120 20.49 4.78 -4.88
N VAL A 121 21.65 5.44 -4.92
CA VAL A 121 21.78 6.89 -4.82
C VAL A 121 22.30 7.49 -6.11
N GLY A 122 21.86 8.70 -6.45
CA GLY A 122 22.44 9.46 -7.56
C GLY A 122 23.83 9.98 -7.19
N GLU A 123 24.60 10.38 -8.20
CA GLU A 123 25.95 10.93 -7.97
C GLU A 123 25.96 12.14 -7.01
N ARG A 124 24.90 12.94 -7.03
CA ARG A 124 24.74 14.12 -6.17
C ARG A 124 24.57 13.79 -4.69
N ASP A 125 23.99 12.63 -4.39
CA ASP A 125 23.66 12.20 -3.02
C ASP A 125 24.70 11.21 -2.47
N LEU A 126 25.83 11.06 -3.16
CA LEU A 126 26.97 10.31 -2.66
C LEU A 126 27.63 11.08 -1.50
N PRO A 127 27.95 10.40 -0.39
CA PRO A 127 28.76 10.96 0.67
C PRO A 127 30.12 11.47 0.16
N ASP A 128 30.58 12.59 0.71
CA ASP A 128 31.86 13.19 0.36
C ASP A 128 33.03 12.24 0.66
N GLY A 129 33.97 12.10 -0.27
CA GLY A 129 35.18 11.30 -0.08
C GLY A 129 35.06 9.80 -0.36
N ILE A 130 33.92 9.30 -0.85
CA ILE A 130 33.79 7.91 -1.29
C ILE A 130 34.51 7.68 -2.63
N ASP A 131 35.31 6.62 -2.69
CA ASP A 131 35.92 6.14 -3.92
C ASP A 131 34.87 5.50 -4.84
N LYS A 132 34.55 6.20 -5.93
CA LYS A 132 33.55 5.80 -6.92
C LYS A 132 33.97 4.57 -7.75
N THR A 133 35.26 4.25 -7.81
CA THR A 133 35.78 3.20 -8.71
C THR A 133 35.35 1.80 -8.31
N ASN A 134 35.14 1.58 -7.01
CA ASN A 134 34.80 0.28 -6.43
C ASN A 134 33.30 0.09 -6.18
N LEU A 135 32.47 1.09 -6.51
CA LEU A 135 31.03 1.01 -6.29
C LEU A 135 30.31 0.28 -7.43
N ILE A 136 29.32 -0.53 -7.07
CA ILE A 136 28.41 -1.12 -8.04
C ILE A 136 27.52 -0.01 -8.58
N THR A 137 27.49 0.13 -9.91
CA THR A 137 26.71 1.16 -10.61
C THR A 137 25.62 0.53 -11.47
N GLN A 138 24.53 1.28 -11.67
CA GLN A 138 23.44 0.91 -12.56
C GLN A 138 22.98 2.15 -13.34
N GLU A 139 22.75 2.00 -14.64
CA GLU A 139 22.15 3.06 -15.47
C GLU A 139 20.62 3.00 -15.35
N ARG A 140 19.98 4.12 -15.02
CA ARG A 140 18.53 4.26 -15.02
C ARG A 140 18.09 5.24 -16.11
N LYS A 141 16.91 4.97 -16.67
CA LYS A 141 16.29 5.78 -17.73
C LYS A 141 15.06 6.50 -17.18
N SER A 142 14.92 7.79 -17.47
CA SER A 142 13.69 8.53 -17.20
C SER A 142 12.61 8.11 -18.17
N LYS A 143 11.44 7.75 -17.64
CA LYS A 143 10.24 7.47 -18.44
C LYS A 143 9.72 8.72 -19.15
N GLN A 144 10.00 9.93 -18.64
CA GLN A 144 9.43 11.19 -19.14
C GLN A 144 10.34 11.89 -20.16
N THR A 145 11.65 11.93 -19.91
CA THR A 145 12.60 12.73 -20.70
C THR A 145 13.56 11.88 -21.53
N GLY A 146 13.57 10.55 -21.34
CA GLY A 146 14.51 9.64 -21.99
C GLY A 146 15.97 9.80 -21.50
N GLY A 147 16.23 10.74 -20.60
CA GLY A 147 17.55 10.97 -20.00
C GLY A 147 18.02 9.73 -19.24
N ARG A 148 19.34 9.52 -19.25
CA ARG A 148 20.02 8.43 -18.57
C ARG A 148 20.88 9.01 -17.44
N TRP A 149 20.83 8.41 -16.27
CA TRP A 149 21.72 8.75 -15.16
C TRP A 149 22.24 7.50 -14.48
N LEU A 150 23.41 7.63 -13.88
CA LEU A 150 24.03 6.58 -13.09
C LEU A 150 23.53 6.68 -11.65
N VAL A 151 23.24 5.51 -11.08
CA VAL A 151 23.01 5.34 -9.65
C VAL A 151 24.06 4.38 -9.08
N TYR A 152 24.42 4.60 -7.82
CA TYR A 152 25.45 3.87 -7.09
C TYR A 152 24.78 3.09 -5.96
N ARG A 153 25.22 1.84 -5.76
CA ARG A 153 24.72 0.99 -4.68
C ARG A 153 25.54 1.25 -3.41
N LEU A 154 24.85 1.66 -2.35
CA LEU A 154 25.43 1.85 -1.01
C LEU A 154 24.65 1.01 0.00
N ASP A 155 25.30 0.71 1.14
CA ASP A 155 24.58 0.18 2.30
C ASP A 155 23.52 1.21 2.76
N ASN A 156 22.38 0.69 3.19
CA ASN A 156 21.28 1.49 3.69
C ASN A 156 21.54 1.89 5.15
N GLU A 157 21.58 3.18 5.41
CA GLU A 157 21.80 3.74 6.75
C GLU A 157 20.49 3.80 7.57
N ASP A 158 19.33 3.75 6.89
CA ASP A 158 18.01 3.91 7.51
C ASP A 158 17.30 2.56 7.72
N ILE A 159 18.05 1.53 8.12
CA ILE A 159 17.49 0.19 8.40
C ILE A 159 16.50 0.25 9.58
N TYR A 160 16.76 1.10 10.56
CA TYR A 160 15.93 1.25 11.76
C TYR A 160 14.51 1.71 11.45
N SER A 161 14.30 2.50 10.38
CA SER A 161 12.94 2.88 9.95
C SER A 161 12.18 1.74 9.25
N GLN A 162 12.90 0.72 8.76
CA GLN A 162 12.35 -0.40 8.00
C GLN A 162 11.95 -1.60 8.86
N VAL A 163 12.17 -1.56 10.18
CA VAL A 163 11.87 -2.66 11.12
C VAL A 163 10.41 -3.14 10.97
N ASN A 164 9.45 -2.22 10.92
CA ASN A 164 8.04 -2.57 10.72
C ASN A 164 7.76 -3.13 9.31
N THR A 165 8.48 -2.64 8.30
CA THR A 165 8.37 -3.15 6.93
C THR A 165 8.85 -4.60 6.87
N ILE A 166 9.98 -4.92 7.50
CA ILE A 166 10.53 -6.28 7.59
C ILE A 166 9.52 -7.20 8.32
N LEU A 167 8.98 -6.76 9.47
CA LEU A 167 7.96 -7.52 10.20
C LEU A 167 6.71 -7.79 9.34
N LYS A 168 6.17 -6.76 8.70
CA LYS A 168 4.98 -6.88 7.83
C LYS A 168 5.25 -7.77 6.61
N MET A 169 6.48 -7.76 6.10
CA MET A 169 6.90 -8.60 4.99
C MET A 169 7.01 -10.07 5.40
N ALA A 170 7.58 -10.38 6.56
CA ALA A 170 7.54 -11.73 7.12
C ALA A 170 6.10 -12.22 7.30
N LYS A 171 5.22 -11.36 7.84
CA LYS A 171 3.80 -11.68 8.05
C LYS A 171 3.07 -12.00 6.75
N LYS A 172 3.32 -11.18 5.72
CA LYS A 172 2.76 -11.37 4.38
C LYS A 172 3.22 -12.70 3.78
N ARG A 173 4.52 -13.00 3.83
CA ARG A 173 5.08 -14.26 3.32
C ARG A 173 4.45 -15.47 4.01
N ALA A 174 4.28 -15.41 5.33
CA ALA A 174 3.63 -16.46 6.11
C ALA A 174 2.16 -16.69 5.69
N LEU A 175 1.40 -15.62 5.42
CA LEU A 175 0.02 -15.72 4.95
C LEU A 175 -0.06 -16.35 3.55
N VAL A 176 0.78 -15.89 2.62
CA VAL A 176 0.82 -16.41 1.24
C VAL A 176 1.14 -17.90 1.26
N ASP A 177 2.15 -18.30 2.04
CA ASP A 177 2.53 -19.71 2.23
C ASP A 177 1.36 -20.56 2.75
N ALA A 178 0.71 -20.10 3.81
CA ALA A 178 -0.41 -20.81 4.44
C ALA A 178 -1.60 -20.93 3.48
N ALA A 179 -1.89 -19.87 2.70
CA ALA A 179 -2.98 -19.83 1.74
C ALA A 179 -2.74 -20.75 0.54
N LEU A 180 -1.51 -20.82 0.02
CA LEU A 180 -1.13 -21.76 -1.04
C LEU A 180 -1.32 -23.21 -0.57
N SER A 181 -0.88 -23.51 0.64
CA SER A 181 -1.03 -24.82 1.26
C SER A 181 -2.50 -25.19 1.51
N ALA A 182 -3.31 -24.25 2.00
CA ALA A 182 -4.73 -24.45 2.25
C ALA A 182 -5.53 -24.69 0.94
N GLY A 183 -5.23 -23.91 -0.10
CA GLY A 183 -5.93 -24.01 -1.39
C GLY A 183 -5.40 -25.08 -2.34
N ARG A 184 -4.29 -25.77 -1.99
CA ARG A 184 -3.55 -26.65 -2.91
C ARG A 184 -3.20 -25.93 -4.22
N LEU A 185 -2.74 -24.69 -4.09
CA LEU A 185 -2.54 -23.77 -5.21
C LEU A 185 -1.09 -23.68 -5.69
N SER A 186 -0.15 -24.41 -5.09
CA SER A 186 1.27 -24.41 -5.49
C SER A 186 1.52 -24.91 -6.93
N ASP A 187 0.56 -25.63 -7.51
CA ASP A 187 0.59 -26.00 -8.92
C ASP A 187 0.27 -24.83 -9.85
N VAL A 188 -0.55 -23.88 -9.39
CA VAL A 188 -1.01 -22.72 -10.15
C VAL A 188 -0.13 -21.50 -9.91
N PHE A 189 0.24 -21.26 -8.66
CA PHE A 189 1.01 -20.10 -8.23
C PHE A 189 2.32 -20.53 -7.56
N THR A 190 3.36 -19.72 -7.75
CA THR A 190 4.58 -19.79 -6.95
C THR A 190 4.48 -18.86 -5.74
N GLN A 191 5.23 -19.22 -4.71
CA GLN A 191 5.48 -18.37 -3.55
C GLN A 191 6.62 -17.39 -3.81
N ASP A 192 7.50 -17.73 -4.76
CA ASP A 192 8.84 -17.18 -4.81
C ASP A 192 8.95 -15.95 -5.72
N ILE A 193 9.58 -14.93 -5.12
CA ILE A 193 10.21 -13.74 -5.73
C ILE A 193 9.32 -12.50 -5.80
N GLU A 194 9.00 -11.87 -4.66
CA GLU A 194 8.40 -10.52 -4.63
C GLU A 194 9.39 -9.38 -5.01
N ASP A 195 10.52 -9.70 -5.66
CA ASP A 195 11.70 -8.84 -5.80
C ASP A 195 12.07 -8.49 -7.27
N ILE A 196 11.10 -8.43 -8.19
CA ILE A 196 11.37 -7.84 -9.52
C ILE A 196 10.91 -6.38 -9.61
N PRO A 197 11.80 -5.44 -9.98
CA PRO A 197 11.44 -4.05 -10.17
C PRO A 197 10.40 -3.92 -11.29
N GLY A 198 9.17 -3.53 -10.92
CA GLY A 198 8.09 -3.22 -11.86
C GLY A 198 6.72 -3.80 -11.50
N MET A 199 6.63 -4.76 -10.57
CA MET A 199 5.36 -5.27 -10.08
C MET A 199 5.09 -4.76 -8.66
N ALA A 200 4.12 -3.87 -8.55
CA ALA A 200 3.53 -3.37 -7.31
C ALA A 200 4.54 -3.14 -6.16
N GLN A 201 5.42 -2.15 -6.33
CA GLN A 201 5.73 -1.26 -5.22
C GLN A 201 4.41 -0.58 -4.81
N GLN A 202 3.56 -1.29 -4.06
CA GLN A 202 2.85 -0.60 -3.00
C GLN A 202 3.96 -0.27 -2.01
N ASP A 203 4.54 0.90 -2.22
CA ASP A 203 5.40 1.53 -1.25
C ASP A 203 4.65 1.45 0.08
N PHE A 204 5.11 0.58 0.98
CA PHE A 204 4.97 0.84 2.40
C PHE A 204 5.95 1.97 2.73
N THR A 205 5.81 3.11 2.05
CA THR A 205 6.17 4.37 2.67
C THR A 205 5.31 4.40 3.91
N ALA A 206 5.95 4.40 5.07
CA ALA A 206 5.33 4.95 6.25
C ALA A 206 5.00 6.40 5.88
N GLU A 207 3.83 6.63 5.28
CA GLU A 207 3.24 7.95 5.23
C GLU A 207 3.22 8.40 6.69
N LYS A 208 4.00 9.45 7.00
CA LYS A 208 3.73 10.28 8.17
C LYS A 208 2.22 10.53 8.14
N PRO A 209 1.48 10.37 9.26
CA PRO A 209 0.04 10.59 9.25
C PRO A 209 -0.18 12.01 8.72
N SER A 210 -0.62 12.09 7.47
CA SER A 210 -1.05 13.34 6.87
C SER A 210 -2.46 13.54 7.39
N ASP A 211 -2.72 14.72 7.93
CA ASP A 211 -3.99 15.14 8.53
C ASP A 211 -5.16 15.03 7.53
N ARG A 212 -5.64 13.82 7.28
CA ARG A 212 -6.80 13.53 6.44
C ARG A 212 -7.64 12.40 7.02
N ALA A 213 -7.93 12.49 8.32
CA ALA A 213 -9.23 12.06 8.82
C ALA A 213 -10.20 13.22 8.56
N ARG A 214 -10.80 13.27 7.36
CA ARG A 214 -11.92 14.18 7.12
C ARG A 214 -13.15 13.58 7.80
N ALA A 215 -13.36 14.01 9.04
CA ALA A 215 -14.63 13.93 9.72
C ALA A 215 -15.75 14.53 8.82
N GLU A 216 -16.95 13.99 8.96
CA GLU A 216 -18.17 14.54 8.37
C GLU A 216 -18.25 16.05 8.68
N PRO A 217 -18.52 16.92 7.69
CA PRO A 217 -18.50 18.35 7.94
C PRO A 217 -19.79 18.76 8.67
N GLU A 218 -19.70 18.82 10.00
CA GLU A 218 -20.46 19.80 10.76
C GLU A 218 -20.15 21.20 10.19
N SER A 219 -21.20 22.03 10.07
CA SER A 219 -21.27 23.28 9.32
C SER A 219 -19.99 24.12 9.39
N ASN A 220 -19.19 24.09 8.32
CA ASN A 220 -17.95 24.85 8.26
C ASN A 220 -18.21 26.22 7.63
N ASN A 221 -17.96 27.27 8.41
CA ASN A 221 -18.23 28.68 8.13
C ASN A 221 -17.17 29.26 7.16
N ASN A 222 -16.94 28.58 6.03
CA ASN A 222 -15.97 29.00 5.03
C ASN A 222 -16.51 30.17 4.20
N GLU A 223 -15.72 31.23 4.08
CA GLU A 223 -16.02 32.48 3.37
C GLU A 223 -16.43 32.25 1.88
N HIS A 224 -15.98 31.15 1.28
CA HIS A 224 -16.27 30.76 -0.10
C HIS A 224 -17.03 29.42 -0.17
N TYR A 225 -18.25 29.38 0.36
CA TYR A 225 -19.12 28.21 0.35
C TYR A 225 -20.31 28.37 -0.60
N CYS A 226 -20.48 27.43 -1.54
CA CYS A 226 -21.65 27.38 -2.38
C CYS A 226 -22.82 26.74 -1.63
N LYS A 227 -23.86 27.53 -1.32
CA LYS A 227 -25.07 27.05 -0.63
C LYS A 227 -25.92 26.10 -1.49
N GLU A 228 -25.91 26.29 -2.81
CA GLU A 228 -26.74 25.49 -3.73
C GLU A 228 -26.22 24.05 -3.85
N HIS A 229 -24.91 23.89 -4.06
CA HIS A 229 -24.29 22.58 -4.26
C HIS A 229 -23.64 22.00 -2.99
N LYS A 230 -23.76 22.70 -1.87
CA LYS A 230 -23.23 22.32 -0.55
C LYS A 230 -21.74 21.97 -0.52
N VAL A 231 -20.96 22.60 -1.39
CA VAL A 231 -19.51 22.40 -1.51
C VAL A 231 -18.77 23.73 -1.46
N ASN A 232 -17.51 23.71 -1.04
CA ASN A 232 -16.66 24.89 -1.04
C ASN A 232 -16.26 25.25 -2.47
N TYR A 233 -16.30 26.54 -2.81
CA TYR A 233 -15.61 27.02 -4.00
C TYR A 233 -14.09 26.90 -3.80
N PHE A 234 -13.36 26.63 -4.88
CA PHE A 234 -11.90 26.59 -4.85
C PHE A 234 -11.32 27.36 -6.04
N LYS A 235 -10.07 27.80 -5.92
CA LYS A 235 -9.32 28.41 -7.02
C LYS A 235 -8.06 27.59 -7.26
N SER A 236 -7.91 27.06 -8.47
CA SER A 236 -6.72 26.29 -8.85
C SER A 236 -6.21 26.70 -10.23
N GLY A 237 -4.90 26.88 -10.36
CA GLY A 237 -4.24 27.18 -11.63
C GLY A 237 -4.71 28.47 -12.30
N LYS A 238 -5.10 28.39 -13.58
CA LYS A 238 -5.46 29.52 -14.47
C LYS A 238 -6.91 30.00 -14.32
N MET A 239 -7.63 29.61 -13.27
CA MET A 239 -9.02 30.02 -13.06
C MET A 239 -9.13 31.52 -12.75
N ARG A 240 -10.09 32.19 -13.42
CA ARG A 240 -10.33 33.64 -13.25
C ARG A 240 -10.96 33.97 -11.89
N GLY A 241 -11.73 33.05 -11.29
CA GLY A 241 -12.38 33.21 -9.98
C GLY A 241 -12.48 31.89 -9.21
N TYR A 242 -13.17 31.93 -8.07
CA TYR A 242 -13.48 30.74 -7.27
C TYR A 242 -14.63 29.97 -7.94
N ALA A 243 -14.45 28.66 -8.12
CA ALA A 243 -15.43 27.80 -8.79
C ALA A 243 -15.41 26.38 -8.22
N HIS A 244 -16.47 25.62 -8.45
CA HIS A 244 -16.47 24.16 -8.22
C HIS A 244 -17.23 23.46 -9.36
N LYS A 245 -16.91 22.18 -9.58
CA LYS A 245 -17.66 21.32 -10.50
C LYS A 245 -18.95 20.86 -9.83
N ILE A 246 -20.06 20.82 -10.55
CA ILE A 246 -21.32 20.31 -10.03
C ILE A 246 -21.28 18.77 -10.11
N GLU A 247 -21.64 18.10 -9.02
CA GLU A 247 -21.60 16.64 -8.96
C GLU A 247 -22.70 16.04 -9.87
N GLY A 248 -22.29 15.20 -10.83
CA GLY A 248 -23.20 14.60 -11.80
C GLY A 248 -23.35 15.36 -13.13
N THR A 249 -22.71 16.52 -13.30
CA THR A 249 -22.65 17.24 -14.59
C THR A 249 -21.23 17.67 -14.94
N ASP A 250 -20.97 18.04 -16.20
CA ASP A 250 -19.71 18.65 -16.62
C ASP A 250 -19.71 20.19 -16.50
N GLU A 251 -20.70 20.74 -15.82
CA GLU A 251 -20.86 22.18 -15.63
C GLU A 251 -20.13 22.69 -14.37
N TRP A 252 -19.76 23.96 -14.42
CA TRP A 252 -19.01 24.64 -13.36
C TRP A 252 -19.84 25.76 -12.75
N CYS A 253 -19.96 25.75 -11.42
CA CYS A 253 -20.56 26.84 -10.66
C CYS A 253 -19.44 27.80 -10.24
N ASN A 254 -19.57 29.07 -10.62
CA ASN A 254 -18.62 30.12 -10.25
C ASN A 254 -19.21 30.97 -9.11
N GLU A 255 -18.36 31.42 -8.20
CA GLU A 255 -18.76 32.35 -7.15
C GLU A 255 -19.15 33.71 -7.76
N PRO A 256 -20.33 34.26 -7.42
CA PRO A 256 -20.72 35.59 -7.90
C PRO A 256 -19.81 36.66 -7.27
N GLU A 257 -19.27 37.56 -8.10
CA GLU A 257 -18.47 38.68 -7.58
C GLU A 257 -19.30 39.53 -6.61
N PRO A 258 -18.76 39.93 -5.44
CA PRO A 258 -19.48 40.77 -4.51
C PRO A 258 -19.87 42.08 -5.22
N ALA A 259 -21.16 42.42 -5.19
CA ALA A 259 -21.68 43.66 -5.75
C ALA A 259 -20.84 44.83 -5.19
N LYS A 260 -20.22 45.61 -6.08
CA LYS A 260 -19.47 46.81 -5.70
C LYS A 260 -20.41 47.70 -4.89
N ALA A 261 -20.13 47.84 -3.60
CA ALA A 261 -20.78 48.84 -2.76
C ALA A 261 -20.53 50.21 -3.41
N GLU A 262 -21.60 50.85 -3.89
CA GLU A 262 -21.54 52.25 -4.32
C GLU A 262 -21.03 53.09 -3.14
N LYS A 263 -19.86 53.69 -3.31
CA LYS A 263 -19.31 54.62 -2.31
C LYS A 263 -20.28 55.79 -2.17
N PRO A 264 -20.71 56.18 -0.95
CA PRO A 264 -21.46 57.40 -0.77
C PRO A 264 -20.65 58.58 -1.31
N ALA A 265 -21.30 59.44 -2.11
CA ALA A 265 -20.68 60.58 -2.76
C ALA A 265 -20.02 61.52 -1.72
N PRO A 266 -18.86 62.13 -2.03
CA PRO A 266 -18.18 63.01 -1.09
C PRO A 266 -19.05 64.24 -0.77
N ALA A 267 -19.22 64.52 0.52
CA ALA A 267 -19.88 65.73 1.01
C ALA A 267 -19.16 66.98 0.49
N LYS A 268 -19.91 67.90 -0.12
CA LYS A 268 -19.38 69.18 -0.59
C LYS A 268 -18.93 70.03 0.61
N PRO A 269 -17.77 70.70 0.58
CA PRO A 269 -17.37 71.64 1.62
C PRO A 269 -18.37 72.80 1.67
N GLN A 270 -18.89 73.11 2.86
CA GLN A 270 -19.67 74.32 3.08
C GLN A 270 -18.71 75.52 3.15
N GLU A 271 -19.01 76.57 2.39
CA GLU A 271 -18.28 77.83 2.38
C GLU A 271 -18.34 78.50 3.76
N GLU A 272 -17.20 78.57 4.45
CA GLU A 272 -17.05 79.42 5.64
C GLU A 272 -17.05 80.89 5.21
N LYS A 273 -18.16 81.58 5.49
CA LYS A 273 -18.22 83.04 5.44
C LYS A 273 -17.33 83.62 6.54
N ILE A 274 -16.14 84.06 6.15
CA ILE A 274 -15.32 84.98 6.93
C ILE A 274 -16.07 86.31 6.98
N THR A 275 -16.66 86.63 8.13
CA THR A 275 -17.14 87.98 8.42
C THR A 275 -16.23 88.56 9.50
N VAL A 276 -15.33 89.43 9.07
CA VAL A 276 -14.50 90.27 9.93
C VAL A 276 -15.38 91.34 10.55
N ILE A 277 -15.46 91.42 11.87
CA ILE A 277 -15.73 92.70 12.54
C ILE A 277 -14.94 92.75 13.85
N ASN A 278 -14.08 93.76 13.93
CA ASN A 278 -13.37 94.21 15.12
C ASN A 278 -14.34 95.00 16.04
N GLU A 279 -14.03 94.95 17.33
CA GLU A 279 -14.53 95.76 18.46
C GLU A 279 -15.96 95.50 18.96
#